data_AF-A0A845UCA5-F1
#
_entry.id   AF-A0A845UCA5-F1
#
_cell.length_a   1.000
_cell.length_b   1.000
_cell.length_c   1.000
_cell.angle_alpha   90.00
_cell.angle_beta   90.00
_cell.angle_gamma   90.00
#
_symmetry.space_group_name_H-M   'P 1'
#
loop_
_entity.id
_entity.type
_entity.pdbx_description
1 polymer ?
#
loop_
_entity_poly.entity_id
_entity_poly.type
_entity_poly.pdbx_seq_one_letter_code
_entity_poly.pdbx_strand_id
1 'polypeptide(L)'
;MALTREHERFPKDESGDTDLEGLIMDGSNPRELESVLVMLEARSIAHRRLLLEIITTLDSSQLQHLKEWLSVREVLRDGQEDPGAVPTAMAALPLCIAEEFREFGQSLAQISSQSDSR
;
A
#
# COMPACT_ATOMS: atom_id res chain seq x y z
N MET A 1 1.01 51.55 -22.46
CA MET A 1 0.81 51.63 -21.00
C MET A 1 1.35 50.36 -20.38
N ALA A 2 2.52 50.47 -19.75
CA ALA A 2 3.14 49.39 -18.99
C ALA A 2 2.51 49.34 -17.60
N LEU A 3 2.09 48.16 -17.15
CA LEU A 3 1.67 47.89 -15.78
C LEU A 3 2.67 46.89 -15.19
N THR A 4 3.70 47.45 -14.56
CA THR A 4 4.54 46.81 -13.55
C THR A 4 3.65 46.38 -12.39
N ARG A 5 3.60 45.08 -12.09
CA ARG A 5 3.15 44.59 -10.79
C ARG A 5 4.35 44.05 -10.03
N GLU A 6 4.48 44.59 -8.83
CA GLU A 6 5.55 44.39 -7.89
C GLU A 6 5.49 43.01 -7.23
N HIS A 7 6.63 42.67 -6.64
CA HIS A 7 6.95 41.48 -5.88
C HIS A 7 5.87 41.08 -4.85
N GLU A 8 5.28 39.90 -5.01
CA GLU A 8 4.85 39.07 -3.87
C GLU A 8 5.73 37.84 -3.81
N ARG A 9 6.70 37.90 -2.90
CA ARG A 9 7.59 36.80 -2.56
C ARG A 9 6.77 35.81 -1.74
N PHE A 10 6.22 34.79 -2.40
CA PHE A 10 5.65 33.64 -1.69
C PHE A 10 6.73 33.07 -0.76
N PRO A 11 6.42 32.76 0.51
CA PRO A 11 7.32 31.94 1.30
C PRO A 11 7.51 30.65 0.51
N LYS A 12 8.77 30.29 0.23
CA LYS A 12 9.07 28.93 -0.17
C LYS A 12 8.66 28.10 1.04
N ASP A 13 7.56 27.38 0.92
CA ASP A 13 7.30 26.29 1.82
C ASP A 13 8.53 25.40 1.73
N GLU A 14 9.39 25.49 2.74
CA GLU A 14 10.27 24.39 3.14
C GLU A 14 9.36 23.29 3.70
N SER A 15 8.42 22.81 2.88
CA SER A 15 7.88 21.48 3.09
C SER A 15 9.05 20.58 2.79
N GLY A 16 9.67 20.08 3.86
CA GLY A 16 10.70 19.05 3.83
C GLY A 16 10.20 17.93 2.94
N ASP A 17 10.57 18.03 1.68
CA ASP A 17 10.64 16.94 0.75
C ASP A 17 11.61 16.00 1.45
N THR A 18 11.03 15.02 2.12
CA THR A 18 11.85 14.01 2.77
C THR A 18 12.50 13.33 1.60
N ASP A 19 13.78 13.60 1.38
CA ASP A 19 14.64 12.98 0.36
C ASP A 19 14.64 11.47 0.59
N LEU A 20 13.54 10.81 0.22
CA LEU A 20 13.39 9.35 0.25
C LEU A 20 14.33 8.74 -0.80
N GLU A 21 14.69 9.50 -1.83
CA GLU A 21 15.68 9.12 -2.84
C GLU A 21 17.13 9.21 -2.31
N GLY A 22 17.41 10.08 -1.34
CA GLY A 22 18.75 10.24 -0.75
C GLY A 22 19.12 9.17 0.29
N LEU A 23 18.12 8.50 0.88
CA LEU A 23 18.31 7.53 1.97
C LEU A 23 18.70 6.11 1.49
N ILE A 24 18.56 5.83 0.19
CA ILE A 24 18.67 4.46 -0.34
C ILE A 24 20.11 4.09 -0.75
N MET A 25 21.05 5.03 -0.80
CA MET A 25 22.34 4.83 -1.48
C MET A 25 23.60 4.99 -0.62
N ASP A 26 23.55 4.75 0.69
CA ASP A 26 24.77 4.47 1.47
C ASP A 26 24.57 3.24 2.37
N GLY A 27 25.61 2.41 2.47
CA GLY A 27 25.59 1.09 3.11
C GLY A 27 24.96 1.14 4.51
N SER A 28 23.76 0.58 4.60
CA SER A 28 22.77 0.73 5.67
C SER A 28 23.37 0.71 7.08
N ASN A 29 23.28 1.85 7.78
CA ASN A 29 23.25 1.82 9.23
C ASN A 29 22.02 0.96 9.62
N PRO A 30 22.19 -0.20 10.28
CA PRO A 30 21.09 -1.13 10.53
C PRO A 30 19.93 -0.49 11.32
N ARG A 31 20.23 0.54 12.12
CA ARG A 31 19.23 1.32 12.87
C ARG A 31 18.39 2.25 11.98
N GLU A 32 18.97 2.78 10.92
CA GLU A 32 18.25 3.62 9.94
C GLU A 32 17.34 2.75 9.08
N LEU A 33 17.81 1.57 8.67
CA LEU A 33 16.99 0.58 7.98
C LEU A 33 15.82 0.11 8.85
N GLU A 34 16.06 -0.19 10.12
CA GLU A 34 15.00 -0.56 11.09
C GLU A 34 13.95 0.55 11.22
N SER A 35 14.39 1.81 11.34
CA SER A 35 13.48 2.97 11.40
C SER A 35 12.61 3.09 10.13
N VAL A 36 13.21 2.92 8.95
CA VAL A 36 12.47 2.94 7.67
C VAL A 36 11.46 1.80 7.60
N LEU A 37 11.84 0.59 8.00
CA LEU A 37 10.94 -0.57 8.01
C LEU A 37 9.76 -0.37 8.95
N VAL A 38 10.00 0.12 10.18
CA VAL A 38 8.93 0.46 11.14
C VAL A 38 8.00 1.53 10.58
N MET A 39 8.54 2.55 9.94
CA MET A 39 7.75 3.61 9.32
C MET A 39 6.89 3.08 8.17
N LEU A 40 7.42 2.22 7.30
CA LEU A 40 6.66 1.59 6.22
C LEU A 40 5.59 0.64 6.76
N GLU A 41 5.89 -0.15 7.78
CA GLU A 41 4.93 -1.03 8.46
C GLU A 41 3.78 -0.22 9.06
N ALA A 42 4.08 0.86 9.79
CA ALA A 42 3.06 1.73 10.37
C ALA A 42 2.14 2.35 9.30
N ARG A 43 2.71 2.78 8.17
CA ARG A 43 1.93 3.30 7.02
C ARG A 43 1.04 2.21 6.42
N SER A 44 1.57 1.00 6.23
CA SER A 44 0.80 -0.14 5.72
C SER A 44 -0.40 -0.46 6.61
N ILE A 45 -0.18 -0.54 7.93
CA ILE A 45 -1.24 -0.77 8.92
C ILE A 45 -2.31 0.33 8.85
N ALA A 46 -1.90 1.60 8.78
CA ALA A 46 -2.83 2.73 8.70
C ALA A 46 -3.68 2.69 7.43
N HIS A 47 -3.06 2.45 6.28
CA HIS A 47 -3.77 2.32 5.00
C HIS A 47 -4.76 1.15 5.02
N ARG A 48 -4.35 0.00 5.57
CA ARG A 48 -5.21 -1.17 5.69
C ARG A 48 -6.45 -0.90 6.54
N ARG A 49 -6.29 -0.24 7.69
CA ARG A 49 -7.41 0.14 8.55
C ARG A 49 -8.38 1.09 7.83
N LEU A 50 -7.85 2.10 7.13
CA LEU A 50 -8.67 3.04 6.37
C LEU A 50 -9.43 2.33 5.24
N LEU A 51 -8.77 1.43 4.50
CA LEU A 51 -9.42 0.67 3.43
C LEU A 51 -10.56 -0.20 3.97
N LEU A 52 -10.34 -0.88 5.09
CA LEU A 52 -11.39 -1.67 5.74
C LEU A 52 -12.56 -0.80 6.20
N GLU A 53 -12.31 0.38 6.76
CA GLU A 53 -13.37 1.32 7.10
C GLU A 53 -14.18 1.74 5.86
N ILE A 54 -13.51 2.11 4.77
CA ILE A 54 -14.16 2.45 3.50
C ILE A 54 -15.02 1.29 2.99
N ILE A 55 -14.49 0.07 3.04
CA ILE A 55 -15.21 -1.14 2.64
C ILE A 55 -16.53 -1.30 3.41
N THR A 56 -16.56 -0.98 4.71
CA THR A 56 -17.80 -1.10 5.50
C THR A 56 -18.90 -0.14 5.07
N THR A 57 -18.56 0.90 4.28
CA THR A 57 -19.52 1.86 3.73
C THR A 57 -20.10 1.45 2.38
N LEU A 58 -19.55 0.40 1.75
CA LEU A 58 -19.97 -0.07 0.43
C LEU A 58 -21.32 -0.79 0.50
N ASP A 59 -22.12 -0.63 -0.55
CA ASP A 59 -23.33 -1.44 -0.72
C ASP A 59 -23.00 -2.88 -1.17
N SER A 60 -23.99 -3.77 -1.10
CA SER A 60 -23.80 -5.19 -1.42
C SER A 60 -23.32 -5.44 -2.86
N SER A 61 -23.71 -4.58 -3.82
CA SER A 61 -23.30 -4.72 -5.23
C SER A 61 -21.83 -4.31 -5.43
N GLN A 62 -21.41 -3.23 -4.78
CA GLN A 62 -20.03 -2.76 -4.78
C GLN A 62 -19.10 -3.75 -4.06
N LEU A 63 -19.57 -4.32 -2.95
CA LEU A 63 -18.84 -5.33 -2.21
C LEU A 63 -18.65 -6.62 -3.03
N GLN A 64 -19.69 -7.04 -3.76
CA GLN A 64 -19.61 -8.20 -4.65
C GLN A 64 -18.63 -7.95 -5.80
N HIS A 65 -18.67 -6.78 -6.43
CA HIS A 65 -17.71 -6.40 -7.46
C HIS A 65 -16.27 -6.41 -6.94
N LEU A 66 -16.04 -5.89 -5.73
CA LEU A 66 -14.71 -5.88 -5.11
C LEU A 66 -14.19 -7.30 -4.84
N LYS A 67 -15.05 -8.21 -4.35
CA LYS A 67 -14.70 -9.62 -4.15
C LYS A 67 -14.29 -10.30 -5.47
N GLU A 68 -15.06 -10.07 -6.53
CA GLU A 68 -14.73 -10.61 -7.86
C GLU A 68 -13.41 -10.06 -8.37
N TRP A 69 -13.18 -8.75 -8.21
CA TRP A 69 -11.94 -8.09 -8.63
C TRP A 69 -10.70 -8.61 -7.89
N LEU A 70 -10.83 -8.91 -6.60
CA LEU A 70 -9.76 -9.49 -5.76
C LEU A 70 -9.47 -10.94 -6.15
N SER A 71 -10.49 -11.75 -6.41
CA SER A 71 -10.32 -13.18 -6.74
C SER A 71 -9.42 -13.43 -7.95
N VAL A 72 -9.40 -12.50 -8.92
CA VAL A 72 -8.53 -12.55 -10.12
C VAL A 72 -7.06 -12.24 -9.80
N ARG A 73 -6.79 -11.55 -8.69
CA ARG A 73 -5.47 -11.00 -8.32
C ARG A 73 -4.82 -11.70 -7.12
N GLU A 74 -5.58 -12.48 -6.36
CA GLU A 74 -5.07 -13.40 -5.32
C GLU A 74 -4.24 -14.55 -5.91
N VAL A 75 -4.33 -14.76 -7.22
CA VAL A 75 -3.61 -15.79 -7.96
C VAL A 75 -2.33 -15.18 -8.55
N LEU A 76 -1.16 -15.52 -8.00
CA LEU A 76 0.03 -15.51 -8.85
C LEU A 76 -0.25 -16.49 -9.98
N ARG A 77 -0.19 -16.03 -11.23
CA ARG A 77 -0.19 -16.95 -12.37
C ARG A 77 1.03 -17.84 -12.20
N ASP A 78 0.76 -19.04 -11.71
CA ASP A 78 1.75 -20.06 -11.37
C ASP A 78 2.68 -20.25 -12.56
N GLY A 79 3.90 -19.81 -12.35
CA GLY A 79 4.95 -19.71 -13.33
C GLY A 79 6.25 -20.04 -12.65
N GLN A 80 6.34 -21.30 -12.19
CA GLN A 80 7.54 -21.96 -11.66
C GLN A 80 7.84 -21.67 -10.19
N GLU A 81 7.07 -22.30 -9.28
CA GLU A 81 7.59 -22.66 -7.95
C GLU A 81 8.56 -23.86 -8.09
N ASP A 82 9.81 -23.58 -8.48
CA ASP A 82 10.89 -24.57 -8.39
C ASP A 82 11.24 -24.76 -6.89
N PRO A 83 11.08 -25.97 -6.31
CA PRO A 83 11.36 -26.25 -4.90
C PRO A 83 12.86 -26.15 -4.62
N GLY A 84 13.35 -24.93 -4.43
CA GLY A 84 14.76 -24.60 -4.23
C GLY A 84 15.16 -23.21 -4.73
N ALA A 85 14.30 -22.54 -5.51
CA ALA A 85 14.54 -21.17 -5.92
C ALA A 85 14.31 -20.21 -4.75
N VAL A 86 15.39 -19.61 -4.24
CA VAL A 86 15.30 -18.45 -3.36
C VAL A 86 14.57 -17.35 -4.15
N PRO A 87 13.45 -16.79 -3.65
CA PRO A 87 12.77 -15.70 -4.33
C PRO A 87 13.78 -14.60 -4.59
N THR A 88 14.08 -14.33 -5.86
CA THR A 88 14.87 -13.15 -6.21
C THR A 88 14.10 -11.92 -5.70
N ALA A 89 14.79 -10.83 -5.35
CA ALA A 89 14.13 -9.61 -4.89
C ALA A 89 13.02 -9.11 -5.85
N MET A 90 13.12 -9.48 -7.14
CA MET A 90 12.12 -9.23 -8.17
C MET A 90 10.84 -10.07 -8.03
N ALA A 91 10.92 -11.30 -7.52
CA ALA A 91 9.77 -12.17 -7.26
C ALA A 91 9.11 -11.89 -5.89
N ALA A 92 9.88 -11.38 -4.93
CA ALA A 92 9.40 -11.12 -3.57
C ALA A 92 8.28 -10.06 -3.51
N LEU A 93 8.42 -8.96 -4.27
CA LEU A 93 7.43 -7.88 -4.24
C LEU A 93 6.05 -8.31 -4.81
N PRO A 94 5.95 -8.95 -5.99
CA PRO A 94 4.69 -9.48 -6.48
C PRO A 94 4.05 -10.53 -5.55
N LEU A 95 4.86 -11.36 -4.89
CA LEU A 95 4.39 -12.34 -3.90
C LEU A 95 3.75 -11.63 -2.70
N CYS A 96 4.45 -10.65 -2.12
CA CYS A 96 3.92 -9.87 -0.99
C CYS A 96 2.61 -9.15 -1.35
N ILE A 97 2.50 -8.63 -2.58
CA ILE A 97 1.27 -7.97 -3.05
C ILE A 97 0.10 -8.98 -3.14
N ALA A 98 0.34 -10.17 -3.67
CA ALA A 98 -0.69 -11.19 -3.78
C ALA A 98 -1.14 -11.71 -2.41
N GLU A 99 -0.20 -11.84 -1.46
CA GLU A 99 -0.51 -12.15 -0.06
C GLU A 99 -1.41 -11.09 0.56
N GLU A 100 -1.07 -9.81 0.43
CA GLU A 100 -1.92 -8.71 0.91
C GLU A 100 -3.33 -8.76 0.30
N PHE A 101 -3.47 -9.01 -1.00
CA PHE A 101 -4.78 -9.17 -1.63
C PHE A 101 -5.59 -10.33 -1.03
N ARG A 102 -4.94 -11.46 -0.72
CA ARG A 102 -5.61 -12.59 -0.07
C ARG A 102 -6.12 -12.21 1.33
N GLU A 103 -5.32 -11.47 2.10
CA GLU A 103 -5.76 -11.06 3.42
C GLU A 103 -6.90 -10.02 3.38
N PHE A 104 -6.92 -9.15 2.37
CA PHE A 104 -8.07 -8.29 2.10
C PHE A 104 -9.32 -9.12 1.80
N GLY A 105 -9.23 -10.12 0.92
CA GLY A 105 -10.34 -11.04 0.62
C GLY A 105 -10.90 -11.74 1.86
N GLN A 106 -10.03 -12.21 2.75
CA GLN A 106 -10.44 -12.80 4.03
C GLN A 106 -11.15 -11.80 4.94
N SER A 107 -10.64 -10.58 5.05
CA SER A 107 -11.25 -9.51 5.86
C SER A 107 -12.64 -9.13 5.34
N LEU A 108 -12.82 -9.08 4.01
CA LEU A 108 -14.12 -8.85 3.37
C LEU A 108 -15.14 -9.95 3.71
N ALA A 109 -14.71 -11.22 3.68
CA ALA A 109 -15.57 -12.34 4.01
C ALA A 109 -16.06 -12.26 5.47
N GLN A 110 -15.18 -11.87 6.39
CA GLN A 110 -15.53 -11.66 7.80
C GLN A 110 -16.54 -10.53 7.98
N ILE A 111 -16.30 -9.36 7.35
CA ILE A 111 -17.23 -8.22 7.41
C ILE A 111 -18.61 -8.61 6.88
N SER A 112 -18.66 -9.33 5.77
CA SER A 112 -19.92 -9.80 5.18
C SER A 112 -20.70 -10.71 6.14
N SER A 113 -20.02 -11.67 6.78
CA SER A 113 -20.65 -12.60 7.74
C SER A 113 -21.21 -11.91 9.00
N GLN A 114 -20.60 -10.80 9.42
CA GLN A 114 -21.07 -10.02 10.58
C GLN A 114 -22.29 -9.16 10.23
N SER A 115 -22.37 -8.64 9.00
CA SER A 115 -23.52 -7.87 8.52
C SER A 115 -24.77 -8.74 8.34
N ASP A 116 -24.62 -9.98 7.87
CA ASP A 116 -25.75 -10.93 7.71
C ASP A 116 -26.34 -11.43 9.04
N SER A 117 -25.64 -11.20 10.16
CA SER A 117 -26.05 -11.63 11.52
C SER A 117 -26.75 -10.52 12.33
N ARG A 118 -26.97 -9.33 11.77
CA ARG A 118 -27.65 -8.18 12.39
C ARG A 118 -29.02 -7.95 11.80
#